data_AF-Q9ACM7-F1
#
_entry.id   AF-Q9ACM7-F1
#
_cell.length_a   1.000
_cell.length_b   1.000
_cell.length_c   1.000
_cell.angle_alpha   90.00
_cell.angle_beta   90.00
_cell.angle_gamma   90.00
#
_symmetry.space_group_name_H-M   'P 1'
#
loop_
_entity.id
_entity.type
_entity.pdbx_description
1 polymer ?
#
loop_
_entity_poly.entity_id
_entity_poly.type
_entity_poly.pdbx_seq_one_letter_code
_entity_poly.pdbx_strand_id
1 'polypeptide(L)'
;SAAAVLLAFGGGASSVKAETPMTSKERQEKINNIRKNLESYPKVSDQKFWDQKWYGTYFKEENSQEELKNFTEERLKEILDLIEKGATKGDKGETGLAGPVGPAGKAGARGAQ
;
A
#
# COMPACT_ATOMS: atom_id res chain seq x y z
N SER A 1 -28.60 11.80 37.23
CA SER A 1 -27.76 12.59 36.31
C SER A 1 -26.62 11.73 35.82
N ALA A 2 -26.64 11.29 34.56
CA ALA A 2 -25.56 10.56 33.91
C ALA A 2 -25.14 11.37 32.67
N ALA A 3 -24.56 12.53 32.93
CA ALA A 3 -23.89 13.35 31.93
C ALA A 3 -22.43 13.42 32.34
N ALA A 4 -21.54 13.32 31.35
CA ALA A 4 -20.07 13.33 31.47
C ALA A 4 -19.36 11.97 31.60
N VAL A 5 -19.53 11.07 30.62
CA VAL A 5 -18.46 10.14 30.22
C VAL A 5 -18.45 9.98 28.70
N LEU A 6 -18.26 11.05 27.94
CA LEU A 6 -17.95 10.98 26.50
C LEU A 6 -17.01 12.13 26.06
N LEU A 7 -16.15 12.58 26.98
CA LEU A 7 -15.17 13.63 26.73
C LEU A 7 -13.73 13.09 26.93
N ALA A 8 -13.43 11.90 26.37
CA ALA A 8 -12.09 11.30 26.47
C ALA A 8 -11.50 10.88 25.11
N PHE A 9 -12.02 11.42 24.00
CA PHE A 9 -11.35 11.33 22.70
C PHE A 9 -11.19 12.71 22.03
N GLY A 10 -11.12 13.76 22.84
CA GLY A 10 -10.70 15.08 22.40
C GLY A 10 -9.20 15.26 22.63
N GLY A 11 -8.43 15.46 21.56
CA GLY A 11 -7.07 15.99 21.66
C GLY A 11 -5.96 14.96 21.48
N GLY A 12 -5.73 14.56 20.23
CA GLY A 12 -4.59 13.72 19.88
C GLY A 12 -4.29 13.79 18.40
N ALA A 13 -4.11 15.01 17.86
CA ALA A 13 -3.40 15.14 16.60
C ALA A 13 -1.96 14.67 16.87
N SER A 14 -1.72 13.38 16.61
CA SER A 14 -0.39 12.79 16.62
C SER A 14 0.40 13.45 15.49
N SER A 15 1.12 14.52 15.82
CA SER A 15 2.07 15.19 14.93
C SER A 15 3.34 14.36 14.79
N VAL A 16 3.21 13.10 14.37
CA VAL A 16 4.32 12.42 13.74
C VAL A 16 4.55 13.17 12.45
N LYS A 17 5.70 13.82 12.33
CA LYS A 17 6.17 14.39 11.07
C LYS A 17 6.42 13.23 10.12
N ALA A 18 5.35 12.73 9.51
CA ALA A 18 5.43 11.74 8.46
C ALA A 18 6.25 12.37 7.33
N GLU A 19 7.27 11.65 6.88
CA GLU A 19 7.90 11.93 5.59
C GLU A 19 6.80 12.15 4.55
N THR A 20 7.00 13.10 3.64
CA THR A 20 5.97 13.48 2.67
C THR A 20 5.47 12.22 1.96
N PRO A 21 4.22 11.80 2.18
CA PRO A 21 3.70 10.59 1.57
C PRO A 21 3.71 10.79 0.04
N MET A 22 4.10 9.73 -0.68
CA MET A 22 4.11 9.73 -2.14
C MET A 22 2.73 10.13 -2.68
N THR A 23 2.68 11.00 -3.69
CA THR A 23 1.41 11.42 -4.27
C THR A 23 0.74 10.26 -5.02
N SER A 24 -0.59 10.32 -5.19
CA SER A 24 -1.33 9.27 -5.91
C SER A 24 -0.84 9.09 -7.36
N LYS A 25 -0.40 10.17 -8.02
CA LYS A 25 0.12 10.13 -9.39
C LYS A 25 1.48 9.44 -9.45
N GLU A 26 2.39 9.82 -8.57
CA GLU A 26 3.72 9.19 -8.47
C GLU A 26 3.60 7.70 -8.11
N ARG A 27 2.67 7.34 -7.22
CA ARG A 27 2.39 5.94 -6.91
C ARG A 27 1.94 5.18 -8.16
N GLN A 28 0.99 5.72 -8.92
CA GLN A 28 0.49 5.05 -10.11
C GLN A 28 1.59 4.89 -11.18
N GLU A 29 2.45 5.88 -11.32
CA GLU A 29 3.62 5.82 -12.20
C GLU A 29 4.60 4.73 -11.76
N LYS A 30 4.96 4.68 -10.47
CA LYS A 30 5.81 3.61 -9.92
C LYS A 30 5.19 2.22 -10.12
N ILE A 31 3.89 2.07 -9.90
CA ILE A 31 3.18 0.80 -10.13
C ILE A 31 3.28 0.40 -11.61
N ASN A 32 3.06 1.33 -12.53
CA ASN A 32 3.13 1.05 -13.96
C ASN A 32 4.57 0.69 -14.39
N ASN A 33 5.58 1.35 -13.81
CA ASN A 33 6.98 1.03 -14.05
C ASN A 33 7.32 -0.39 -13.54
N ILE A 34 6.90 -0.75 -12.33
CA ILE A 34 7.08 -2.12 -11.79
C ILE A 34 6.43 -3.15 -12.71
N ARG A 35 5.19 -2.90 -13.18
CA ARG A 35 4.50 -3.81 -14.11
C ARG A 35 5.25 -3.98 -15.42
N LYS A 36 5.67 -2.89 -16.04
CA LYS A 36 6.44 -2.92 -17.28
C LYS A 36 7.76 -3.66 -17.09
N ASN A 37 8.46 -3.38 -16.00
CA ASN A 37 9.73 -4.01 -15.71
C ASN A 37 9.56 -5.52 -15.50
N LEU A 38 8.45 -5.99 -14.91
CA LEU A 38 8.15 -7.41 -14.72
C LEU A 38 7.99 -8.18 -16.05
N GLU A 39 7.64 -7.50 -17.15
CA GLU A 39 7.61 -8.12 -18.48
C GLU A 39 9.01 -8.57 -18.96
N SER A 40 10.06 -7.88 -18.49
CA SER A 40 11.47 -8.18 -18.78
C SER A 40 12.06 -9.25 -17.86
N TYR A 41 11.23 -10.15 -17.32
CA TYR A 41 11.70 -11.26 -16.50
C TYR A 41 12.72 -12.12 -17.26
N PRO A 42 13.90 -12.43 -16.68
CA PRO A 42 14.91 -13.21 -17.38
C PRO A 42 14.39 -14.61 -17.72
N LYS A 43 14.48 -15.01 -18.98
CA LYS A 43 14.01 -16.34 -19.42
C LYS A 43 15.19 -17.21 -19.76
N VAL A 44 15.17 -18.47 -19.32
CA VAL A 44 16.24 -19.46 -19.64
C VAL A 44 16.43 -19.69 -21.14
N SER A 45 15.45 -19.31 -21.97
CA SER A 45 15.55 -19.30 -23.43
C SER A 45 16.37 -18.15 -24.00
N ASP A 46 16.70 -17.12 -23.20
CA ASP A 46 17.45 -15.96 -23.65
C ASP A 46 18.87 -16.36 -24.02
N GLN A 47 19.33 -15.92 -25.19
CA GLN A 47 20.64 -16.29 -25.74
C GLN A 47 21.81 -15.92 -24.81
N LYS A 48 21.65 -14.89 -23.97
CA LYS A 48 22.67 -14.47 -22.98
C LYS A 48 23.07 -15.58 -22.01
N PHE A 49 22.18 -16.55 -21.78
CA PHE A 49 22.41 -17.71 -20.92
C PHE A 49 23.03 -18.90 -21.63
N TRP A 50 23.26 -18.80 -22.94
CA TRP A 50 23.81 -19.89 -23.74
C TRP A 50 25.11 -19.47 -24.39
N ASP A 51 26.15 -20.26 -24.19
CA ASP A 51 27.42 -20.13 -24.88
C ASP A 51 27.48 -21.11 -26.04
N GLN A 52 27.81 -20.60 -27.23
CA GLN A 52 28.07 -21.45 -28.38
C GLN A 52 29.56 -21.77 -28.45
N LYS A 53 29.92 -23.04 -28.32
CA LYS A 53 31.28 -23.57 -28.50
C LYS A 53 31.34 -24.43 -29.76
N TRP A 54 32.55 -24.76 -30.20
CA TRP A 54 32.75 -25.53 -31.44
C TRP A 54 32.18 -26.96 -31.40
N TYR A 55 31.96 -27.52 -30.21
CA TYR A 55 31.41 -28.87 -29.99
C TYR A 55 29.97 -28.87 -29.45
N GLY A 56 29.30 -27.72 -29.37
CA GLY A 56 27.92 -27.65 -28.90
C GLY A 56 27.58 -26.37 -28.16
N THR A 57 26.38 -26.34 -27.58
CA THR A 57 25.90 -25.24 -26.75
C THR A 57 26.02 -25.61 -25.26
N TYR A 58 26.42 -24.65 -24.45
CA TYR A 58 26.56 -24.80 -23.01
C TYR A 58 25.67 -23.78 -22.31
N PHE A 59 24.84 -24.25 -21.38
CA PHE A 59 24.01 -23.38 -20.56
C PHE A 59 24.83 -22.80 -19.40
N LYS A 60 24.85 -21.48 -19.28
CA LYS A 60 25.48 -20.75 -18.17
C LYS A 60 24.51 -20.69 -17.00
N GLU A 61 24.46 -21.78 -16.26
CA GLU A 61 23.56 -21.91 -15.12
C GLU A 61 23.80 -20.83 -14.05
N GLU A 62 25.07 -20.59 -13.68
CA GLU A 62 25.44 -19.59 -12.67
C GLU A 62 24.96 -18.19 -13.05
N ASN A 63 25.22 -17.75 -14.28
CA ASN A 63 24.73 -16.46 -14.79
C ASN A 63 23.20 -16.36 -14.76
N SER A 64 22.51 -17.45 -15.07
CA SER A 64 21.05 -17.48 -15.07
C SER A 64 20.48 -17.36 -13.66
N GLN A 65 21.07 -18.08 -12.70
CA GLN A 65 20.67 -18.02 -11.30
C GLN A 65 20.97 -16.64 -10.70
N GLU A 66 22.15 -16.09 -10.97
CA GLU A 66 22.55 -14.76 -10.48
C GLU A 66 21.64 -13.66 -11.04
N GLU A 67 21.38 -13.65 -12.34
CA GLU A 67 20.51 -12.65 -12.95
C GLU A 67 19.07 -12.76 -12.44
N LEU A 68 18.56 -13.99 -12.28
CA LEU A 68 17.23 -14.22 -11.71
C LEU A 68 17.13 -13.73 -10.26
N LYS A 69 18.15 -14.03 -9.45
CA LYS A 69 18.24 -13.59 -8.06
C LYS A 69 18.26 -12.07 -7.99
N ASN A 70 19.15 -11.42 -8.74
CA ASN A 70 19.31 -9.97 -8.75
C ASN A 70 18.04 -9.28 -9.22
N PHE A 71 17.43 -9.75 -10.31
CA PHE A 71 16.15 -9.25 -10.79
C PHE A 71 15.08 -9.35 -9.70
N THR A 72 14.95 -10.52 -9.07
CA THR A 72 13.92 -10.74 -8.05
C THR A 72 14.13 -9.85 -6.83
N GLU A 73 15.36 -9.76 -6.33
CA GLU A 73 15.71 -8.88 -5.20
C GLU A 73 15.44 -7.41 -5.50
N GLU A 74 15.78 -6.93 -6.70
CA GLU A 74 15.48 -5.56 -7.12
C GLU A 74 13.98 -5.28 -7.18
N ARG A 75 13.18 -6.19 -7.76
CA ARG A 75 11.72 -5.99 -7.82
C ARG A 75 11.06 -6.06 -6.48
N LEU A 76 11.51 -6.94 -5.61
CA LEU A 76 11.02 -6.98 -4.23
C LEU A 76 11.38 -5.68 -3.49
N LYS A 77 12.59 -5.14 -3.67
CA LYS A 77 12.96 -3.83 -3.10
C LYS A 77 12.09 -2.70 -3.64
N GLU A 78 11.82 -2.65 -4.94
CA GLU A 78 10.92 -1.64 -5.54
C GLU A 78 9.50 -1.71 -4.96
N ILE A 79 8.97 -2.93 -4.82
CA ILE A 79 7.64 -3.16 -4.23
C ILE A 79 7.63 -2.77 -2.75
N LEU A 80 8.66 -3.12 -1.99
CA LEU A 80 8.80 -2.74 -0.58
C LEU A 80 8.87 -1.21 -0.43
N ASP A 81 9.68 -0.52 -1.22
CA ASP A 81 9.76 0.95 -1.23
C ASP A 81 8.40 1.60 -1.50
N LEU A 82 7.64 1.04 -2.45
CA LEU A 82 6.30 1.49 -2.78
C LEU A 82 5.32 1.27 -1.61
N ILE A 83 5.42 0.13 -0.92
CA ILE A 83 4.60 -0.18 0.24
C ILE A 83 4.99 0.71 1.41
N GLU A 84 6.26 0.86 1.76
CA GLU A 84 6.71 1.70 2.88
C GLU A 84 6.31 3.16 2.68
N LYS A 85 6.57 3.73 1.50
CA LYS A 85 6.23 5.12 1.18
C LYS A 85 4.74 5.32 0.92
N GLY A 86 4.03 4.23 0.62
CA GLY A 86 2.62 4.25 0.30
C GLY A 86 1.68 3.88 1.47
N ALA A 87 2.12 3.06 2.41
CA ALA A 87 1.34 2.60 3.56
C ALA A 87 1.10 3.72 4.59
N THR A 88 1.78 4.86 4.45
CA THR A 88 1.54 6.06 5.28
C THR A 88 0.17 6.71 5.06
N LYS A 89 -0.64 6.22 4.11
CA LYS A 89 -2.03 6.63 3.98
C LYS A 89 -2.89 5.51 3.41
N GLY A 90 -3.42 4.65 4.28
CA GLY A 90 -4.74 4.10 4.01
C GLY A 90 -5.69 5.28 3.88
N ASP A 91 -6.52 5.32 2.83
CA ASP A 91 -7.56 6.33 2.76
C ASP A 91 -8.36 6.27 4.07
N LYS A 92 -8.50 7.43 4.73
CA LYS A 92 -9.40 7.55 5.87
C LYS A 92 -10.77 7.13 5.33
N GLY A 93 -11.27 5.97 5.77
CA GLY A 93 -12.61 5.52 5.42
C GLY A 93 -13.58 6.67 5.63
N GLU A 94 -14.51 6.87 4.70
CA GLU A 94 -15.52 7.92 4.82
C GLU A 94 -16.12 7.85 6.22
N THR A 95 -16.15 8.98 6.93
CA THR A 95 -16.84 9.06 8.22
C THR A 95 -18.26 8.55 7.99
N GLY A 96 -18.64 7.44 8.63
CA GLY A 96 -19.96 6.87 8.47
C GLY A 96 -21.04 7.93 8.68
N LEU A 97 -22.13 7.86 7.91
CA LEU A 97 -23.23 8.82 8.02
C LEU A 97 -23.65 8.98 9.47
N ALA A 98 -23.91 10.23 9.89
CA ALA A 98 -24.48 10.50 11.20
C ALA A 98 -25.77 9.67 11.38
N GLY A 99 -25.90 8.99 12.52
CA GLY A 99 -27.10 8.21 12.84
C GLY A 99 -28.36 9.08 12.81
N PRO A 100 -29.56 8.50 12.60
CA PRO A 100 -30.81 9.24 12.56
C PRO A 100 -31.04 10.00 13.88
N VAL A 101 -31.67 11.18 13.78
CA VAL A 101 -32.13 11.95 14.95
C VAL A 101 -33.08 11.06 15.76
N GLY A 102 -32.83 10.95 17.07
CA GLY A 102 -33.71 10.23 17.99
C GLY A 102 -35.14 10.80 18.03
N PRO A 103 -36.14 9.99 18.42
CA PRO A 103 -37.52 10.45 18.49
C PRO A 103 -37.67 11.64 19.45
N ALA A 104 -38.57 12.57 19.10
CA ALA A 104 -38.94 13.67 19.97
C ALA A 104 -39.44 13.14 21.33
N GLY A 105 -38.97 13.75 22.43
CA GLY A 105 -39.44 13.42 23.77
C GLY A 105 -40.94 13.64 23.91
N LYS A 106 -41.61 12.78 24.68
CA LYS A 106 -43.05 12.95 24.98
C LYS A 106 -43.26 14.31 25.66
N ALA A 107 -44.28 15.04 25.24
CA ALA A 107 -44.69 16.27 25.91
C ALA A 107 -44.96 15.98 27.40
N GLY A 108 -44.40 16.80 28.29
CA GLY A 108 -44.62 16.67 29.72
C GLY A 108 -46.10 16.78 30.04
N ALA A 109 -46.57 15.99 31.02
CA ALA A 109 -47.94 16.08 31.50
C ALA A 109 -48.21 17.52 31.94
N ARG A 110 -49.26 18.14 31.38
CA ARG A 110 -49.73 19.45 31.82
C ARG A 110 -50.09 19.33 33.29
N GLY A 111 -49.42 20.11 34.14
CA GLY A 111 -49.69 20.12 35.57
C GLY A 111 -51.18 20.35 35.83
N ALA A 112 -51.81 19.43 36.55
CA ALA A 112 -53.14 19.66 37.10
C ALA A 112 -52.97 20.69 38.23
N GLN A 113 -53.65 21.82 38.07
CA GLN A 113 -53.74 22.86 39.09
C GLN A 113 -54.81 22.50 40.11
#